data_AF-X0HF54-F1
#
_entry.id   AF-X0HF54-F1
#
_cell.length_a   1.000
_cell.length_b   1.000
_cell.length_c   1.000
_cell.angle_alpha   90.00
_cell.angle_beta   90.00
_cell.angle_gamma   90.00
#
_symmetry.space_group_name_H-M   'P 1'
#
loop_
_entity.id
_entity.type
_entity.pdbx_description
1 polymer ?
#
loop_
_entity_poly.entity_id
_entity_poly.type
_entity_poly.pdbx_seq_one_letter_code
_entity_poly.pdbx_strand_id
1 'polypeptide(L)'
;MNHELTLENEKYAQPSAQAKDNCQRPARVFLYDTMETIGMRYGPTFRIMTELFAGPSASYGMITTLDSALHLLFPSISGEDQSLNEAVVPFSFDRIFVSAKISTVPRTRLHGYSTAQRTSYDTWKSSITISEDLSEPMIIMEAGQDARASCFTQTWHKDVDLLEPLQIKDLVYKRILKSQDDESVLDRLEFVCLVYIYRCLAWFESEEGKAHVPQDGFGKLCVEWVRNAVKEFPPLPSTESQVMSEMESSRASIVLSKSGDVTVQMVDRTGENLSRIFTREVEPLQVMTEGDLFYDFYRGAFGTSSNTNVAEYVGLVADKSPGVKILEIGAGTGGTTYHVLERLRNADGTSKAAKYCFTDISPRFLAKACRSLFRRRIHHGVQSFQYRERA
;
A
#
# COMPACT_ATOMS: atom_id res chain seq x y z
N MET A 1 -18.37 -1.91 -10.81
CA MET A 1 -19.04 -3.18 -11.18
C MET A 1 -19.25 -3.28 -12.70
N ASN A 2 -20.18 -2.57 -13.36
CA ASN A 2 -20.36 -2.73 -14.82
C ASN A 2 -19.12 -2.35 -15.66
N HIS A 3 -18.43 -1.25 -15.33
CA HIS A 3 -17.21 -0.85 -16.04
C HIS A 3 -16.05 -1.83 -15.85
N GLU A 4 -15.97 -2.46 -14.67
CA GLU A 4 -14.93 -3.44 -14.31
C GLU A 4 -15.17 -4.78 -15.02
N LEU A 5 -16.43 -5.21 -15.13
CA LEU A 5 -16.85 -6.35 -15.94
C LEU A 5 -16.55 -6.14 -17.43
N THR A 6 -16.72 -4.91 -17.95
CA THR A 6 -16.37 -4.59 -19.34
C THR A 6 -14.87 -4.71 -19.58
N LEU A 7 -14.03 -4.15 -18.70
CA LEU A 7 -12.58 -4.25 -18.80
C LEU A 7 -12.07 -5.69 -18.65
N GLU A 8 -12.69 -6.49 -17.78
CA GLU A 8 -12.37 -7.92 -17.68
C GLU A 8 -12.75 -8.68 -18.95
N ASN A 9 -13.95 -8.45 -19.49
CA ASN A 9 -14.37 -9.06 -20.74
C ASN A 9 -13.41 -8.72 -21.89
N GLU A 10 -12.96 -7.48 -21.99
CA GLU A 10 -11.96 -7.06 -22.99
C GLU A 10 -10.62 -7.78 -22.82
N LYS A 11 -10.15 -7.94 -21.57
CA LYS A 11 -8.89 -8.63 -21.24
C LYS A 11 -8.88 -10.09 -21.73
N TYR A 12 -9.99 -10.82 -21.62
CA TYR A 12 -10.06 -12.24 -21.97
C TYR A 12 -10.63 -12.52 -23.37
N ALA A 13 -11.37 -11.58 -23.97
CA ALA A 13 -11.92 -11.72 -25.32
C ALA A 13 -10.84 -11.62 -26.41
N GLN A 14 -9.89 -10.70 -26.28
CA GLN A 14 -8.84 -10.47 -27.28
C GLN A 14 -7.96 -11.72 -27.53
N PRO A 15 -7.40 -12.40 -26.50
CA PRO A 15 -6.64 -13.63 -26.70
C PRO A 15 -7.49 -14.80 -27.22
N SER A 16 -8.77 -14.86 -26.82
CA SER A 16 -9.70 -15.92 -27.23
C SER A 16 -10.09 -15.81 -28.71
N ALA A 17 -10.20 -14.59 -29.25
CA ALA A 17 -10.50 -14.36 -30.66
C ALA A 17 -9.35 -14.82 -31.59
N GLN A 18 -8.10 -14.69 -31.14
CA GLN A 18 -6.90 -15.11 -31.86
C GLN A 18 -6.50 -16.57 -31.58
N ALA A 19 -7.24 -17.27 -30.72
CA ALA A 19 -6.89 -18.61 -30.25
C ALA A 19 -6.72 -19.64 -31.39
N LYS A 20 -7.61 -19.59 -32.39
CA LYS A 20 -7.54 -20.48 -33.56
C LYS A 20 -6.35 -20.21 -34.46
N ASP A 21 -5.97 -18.93 -34.59
CA ASP A 21 -4.85 -18.52 -35.43
C ASP A 21 -3.52 -18.90 -34.76
N ASN A 22 -3.45 -18.79 -33.43
CA ASN A 22 -2.27 -19.11 -32.63
C ASN A 22 -2.07 -20.61 -32.39
N CYS A 23 -3.14 -21.43 -32.47
CA CYS A 23 -3.11 -22.86 -32.19
C CYS A 23 -3.52 -23.68 -33.42
N GLN A 24 -2.57 -23.98 -34.30
CA GLN A 24 -2.84 -24.67 -35.57
C GLN A 24 -2.44 -26.15 -35.58
N ARG A 25 -1.59 -26.58 -34.64
CA ARG A 25 -1.04 -27.95 -34.64
C ARG A 25 -1.98 -28.91 -33.91
N PRO A 26 -2.49 -29.97 -34.55
CA PRO A 26 -3.34 -30.96 -33.87
C PRO A 26 -2.59 -31.61 -32.68
N ALA A 27 -3.23 -31.62 -31.51
CA ALA A 27 -2.64 -32.15 -30.26
C ALA A 27 -3.45 -33.30 -29.65
N ARG A 28 -4.67 -33.54 -30.16
CA ARG A 28 -5.56 -34.60 -29.65
C ARG A 28 -4.99 -36.02 -29.80
N VAL A 29 -4.35 -36.31 -30.94
CA VAL A 29 -3.97 -37.68 -31.34
C VAL A 29 -2.97 -38.31 -30.39
N PHE A 30 -2.07 -37.50 -29.82
CA PHE A 30 -1.00 -37.99 -28.95
C PHE A 30 -1.24 -37.68 -27.47
N LEU A 31 -2.24 -36.85 -27.13
CA LEU A 31 -2.42 -36.36 -25.78
C LEU A 31 -2.50 -37.49 -24.75
N TYR A 32 -3.48 -38.40 -24.89
CA TYR A 32 -3.74 -39.39 -23.85
C TYR A 32 -2.68 -40.49 -23.80
N ASP A 33 -2.07 -40.82 -24.94
CA ASP A 33 -0.99 -41.80 -24.99
C ASP A 33 0.27 -41.22 -24.31
N THR A 34 0.61 -39.96 -24.59
CA THR A 34 1.70 -39.25 -23.89
C THR A 34 1.42 -39.12 -22.39
N MET A 35 0.21 -38.74 -22.00
CA MET A 35 -0.21 -38.66 -20.59
C MET A 35 -0.05 -40.00 -19.86
N GLU A 36 -0.39 -41.10 -20.52
CA GLU A 36 -0.29 -42.44 -19.94
C GLU A 36 1.17 -42.86 -19.69
N THR A 37 2.11 -42.46 -20.57
CA THR A 37 3.55 -42.72 -20.38
C THR A 37 4.14 -42.03 -19.15
N ILE A 38 3.60 -40.88 -18.76
CA ILE A 38 4.01 -40.11 -17.57
C ILE A 38 3.16 -40.45 -16.33
N GLY A 39 2.32 -41.49 -16.39
CA GLY A 39 1.55 -41.98 -15.25
C GLY A 39 0.16 -41.36 -15.07
N MET A 40 -0.28 -40.49 -15.98
CA MET A 40 -1.60 -39.86 -15.95
C MET A 40 -2.62 -40.67 -16.76
N ARG A 41 -3.31 -41.60 -16.10
CA ARG A 41 -4.26 -42.53 -16.75
C ARG A 41 -5.70 -42.01 -16.73
N TYR A 42 -6.15 -41.43 -17.83
CA TYR A 42 -7.54 -41.02 -18.01
C TYR A 42 -8.39 -42.17 -18.58
N GLY A 43 -9.50 -42.50 -17.90
CA GLY A 43 -10.46 -43.50 -18.39
C GLY A 43 -11.37 -42.99 -19.52
N PRO A 44 -12.18 -43.85 -20.16
CA PRO A 44 -13.03 -43.48 -21.30
C PRO A 44 -13.95 -42.29 -21.06
N THR A 45 -14.45 -42.12 -19.83
CA THR A 45 -15.31 -41.00 -19.42
C THR A 45 -14.60 -39.64 -19.50
N PHE A 46 -13.29 -39.62 -19.34
CA PHE A 46 -12.47 -38.39 -19.31
C PHE A 46 -11.76 -38.13 -20.65
N ARG A 47 -11.68 -39.13 -21.54
CA ARG A 47 -11.11 -39.00 -22.90
C ARG A 47 -12.10 -38.39 -23.90
N ILE A 48 -12.73 -37.26 -23.54
CA ILE A 48 -13.85 -36.68 -24.29
C ILE A 48 -13.49 -35.42 -25.09
N MET A 49 -12.21 -35.02 -25.09
CA MET A 49 -11.69 -33.95 -25.97
C MET A 49 -11.90 -34.35 -27.43
N THR A 50 -12.73 -33.59 -28.16
CA THR A 50 -13.05 -33.86 -29.57
C THR A 50 -12.13 -33.12 -30.53
N GLU A 51 -11.73 -31.90 -30.16
CA GLU A 51 -10.87 -31.03 -30.94
C GLU A 51 -9.86 -30.39 -29.98
N LEU A 52 -8.57 -30.47 -30.32
CA LEU A 52 -7.50 -29.91 -29.51
C LEU A 52 -6.30 -29.60 -30.40
N PHE A 53 -5.85 -28.36 -30.31
CA PHE A 53 -4.75 -27.78 -31.06
C PHE A 53 -3.77 -27.11 -30.10
N ALA A 54 -2.49 -27.18 -30.42
CA ALA A 54 -1.40 -26.56 -29.69
C ALA A 54 -0.83 -25.38 -30.49
N GLY A 55 -0.30 -24.40 -29.76
CA GLY A 55 0.51 -23.29 -30.25
C GLY A 55 1.66 -22.99 -29.28
N PRO A 56 2.45 -21.94 -29.53
CA PRO A 56 3.51 -21.51 -28.62
C PRO A 56 2.96 -21.16 -27.24
N SER A 57 3.20 -22.04 -26.25
CA SER A 57 2.73 -21.88 -24.86
C SER A 57 1.21 -21.69 -24.71
N ALA A 58 0.43 -22.15 -25.69
CA ALA A 58 -1.01 -21.97 -25.76
C ALA A 58 -1.70 -23.22 -26.33
N SER A 59 -2.98 -23.37 -26.03
CA SER A 59 -3.81 -24.41 -26.62
C SER A 59 -5.22 -23.91 -26.86
N TYR A 60 -5.86 -24.51 -27.86
CA TYR A 60 -7.24 -24.27 -28.19
C TYR A 60 -7.95 -25.60 -28.36
N GLY A 61 -9.15 -25.73 -27.81
CA GLY A 61 -9.92 -26.94 -27.97
C GLY A 61 -11.40 -26.72 -27.79
N MET A 62 -12.17 -27.72 -28.18
CA MET A 62 -13.57 -27.77 -27.84
C MET A 62 -13.83 -28.80 -26.76
N ILE A 63 -14.65 -28.39 -25.81
CA ILE A 63 -14.99 -29.17 -24.63
C ILE A 63 -16.50 -29.28 -24.47
N THR A 64 -16.91 -30.34 -23.76
CA THR A 64 -18.33 -30.61 -23.44
C THR A 64 -18.56 -30.75 -21.94
N THR A 65 -17.50 -30.81 -21.14
CA THR A 65 -17.55 -30.88 -19.68
C THR A 65 -16.46 -30.01 -19.08
N LEU A 66 -16.62 -29.67 -17.79
CA LEU A 66 -15.66 -28.86 -17.05
C LEU A 66 -14.30 -29.54 -16.90
N ASP A 67 -14.28 -30.86 -16.68
CA ASP A 67 -13.02 -31.60 -16.47
C ASP A 67 -12.10 -31.53 -17.71
N SER A 68 -12.70 -31.62 -18.90
CA SER A 68 -11.99 -31.47 -20.16
C SER A 68 -11.37 -30.08 -20.37
N ALA A 69 -11.84 -29.07 -19.63
CA ALA A 69 -11.18 -27.76 -19.63
C ALA A 69 -9.74 -27.86 -19.14
N LEU A 70 -9.50 -28.65 -18.09
CA LEU A 70 -8.17 -28.81 -17.50
C LEU A 70 -7.20 -29.49 -18.48
N HIS A 71 -7.73 -30.28 -19.43
CA HIS A 71 -6.91 -30.93 -20.44
C HIS A 71 -6.31 -29.94 -21.46
N LEU A 72 -6.85 -28.71 -21.53
CA LEU A 72 -6.26 -27.62 -22.32
C LEU A 72 -4.91 -27.17 -21.75
N LEU A 73 -4.63 -27.42 -20.47
CA LEU A 73 -3.35 -27.05 -19.86
C LEU A 73 -2.18 -27.79 -20.50
N PHE A 74 -2.38 -29.07 -20.83
CA PHE A 74 -1.27 -29.93 -21.23
C PHE A 74 -0.59 -29.48 -22.52
N PRO A 75 -1.30 -29.19 -23.63
CA PRO A 75 -0.63 -28.67 -24.82
C PRO A 75 -0.09 -27.25 -24.64
N SER A 76 -0.70 -26.44 -23.76
CA SER A 76 -0.14 -25.12 -23.46
C SER A 76 1.17 -25.19 -22.67
N ILE A 77 1.38 -26.26 -21.90
CA ILE A 77 2.61 -26.51 -21.13
C ILE A 77 3.69 -27.18 -21.98
N SER A 78 3.32 -28.18 -22.80
CA SER A 78 4.28 -28.86 -23.68
C SER A 78 4.65 -28.07 -24.93
N GLY A 79 3.90 -26.99 -25.23
CA GLY A 79 4.14 -26.11 -26.35
C GLY A 79 4.10 -26.85 -27.69
N GLU A 80 4.84 -26.34 -28.67
CA GLU A 80 4.89 -26.94 -30.00
C GLU A 80 5.55 -28.32 -30.00
N ASP A 81 6.46 -28.59 -29.07
CA ASP A 81 7.17 -29.86 -29.00
C ASP A 81 6.27 -31.03 -28.58
N GLN A 82 5.09 -30.75 -28.01
CA GLN A 82 4.10 -31.74 -27.55
C GLN A 82 4.71 -32.85 -26.66
N SER A 83 5.82 -32.55 -25.99
CA SER A 83 6.49 -33.46 -25.08
C SER A 83 6.23 -33.04 -23.64
N LEU A 84 5.73 -33.97 -22.84
CA LEU A 84 5.70 -33.87 -21.39
C LEU A 84 6.48 -35.06 -20.84
N ASN A 85 7.52 -34.77 -20.06
CA ASN A 85 8.38 -35.80 -19.48
C ASN A 85 7.99 -36.15 -18.03
N GLU A 86 7.14 -35.31 -17.42
CA GLU A 86 6.71 -35.44 -16.03
C GLU A 86 5.20 -35.17 -15.92
N ALA A 87 4.54 -35.86 -14.99
CA ALA A 87 3.13 -35.64 -14.69
C ALA A 87 2.92 -34.23 -14.14
N VAL A 88 1.97 -33.49 -14.71
CA VAL A 88 1.60 -32.15 -14.26
C VAL A 88 0.13 -32.15 -13.87
N VAL A 89 -0.19 -31.65 -12.67
CA VAL A 89 -1.57 -31.49 -12.21
C VAL A 89 -1.78 -30.10 -11.63
N PRO A 90 -2.95 -29.49 -11.83
CA PRO A 90 -3.31 -28.27 -11.11
C PRO A 90 -3.35 -28.56 -9.60
N PHE A 91 -2.57 -27.81 -8.82
CA PHE A 91 -2.53 -27.94 -7.36
C PHE A 91 -3.17 -26.75 -6.62
N SER A 92 -3.32 -25.61 -7.28
CA SER A 92 -4.05 -24.44 -6.77
C SER A 92 -4.66 -23.62 -7.90
N PHE A 93 -5.81 -23.01 -7.60
CA PHE A 93 -6.43 -21.98 -8.42
C PHE A 93 -6.46 -20.68 -7.61
N ASP A 94 -5.89 -19.62 -8.18
CA ASP A 94 -5.97 -18.27 -7.61
C ASP A 94 -7.38 -17.70 -7.79
N ARG A 95 -8.00 -18.00 -8.94
CA ARG A 95 -9.35 -17.56 -9.28
C ARG A 95 -10.07 -18.61 -10.14
N ILE A 96 -11.32 -18.85 -9.79
CA ILE A 96 -12.29 -19.53 -10.67
C ILE A 96 -13.51 -18.63 -10.78
N PHE A 97 -13.91 -18.32 -12.00
CA PHE A 97 -15.12 -17.59 -12.34
C PHE A 97 -16.01 -18.45 -13.23
N VAL A 98 -17.30 -18.48 -12.95
CA VAL A 98 -18.31 -19.16 -13.75
C VAL A 98 -19.49 -18.21 -13.94
N SER A 99 -19.82 -17.91 -15.19
CA SER A 99 -20.94 -17.06 -15.57
C SER A 99 -22.26 -17.79 -15.35
N ALA A 100 -23.23 -17.12 -14.73
CA ALA A 100 -24.59 -17.64 -14.59
C ALA A 100 -25.33 -17.75 -15.94
N LYS A 101 -24.79 -17.16 -17.02
CA LYS A 101 -25.35 -17.23 -18.38
C LYS A 101 -24.95 -18.49 -19.14
N ILE A 102 -24.02 -19.30 -18.61
CA ILE A 102 -23.56 -20.50 -19.30
C ILE A 102 -24.72 -21.44 -19.64
N SER A 103 -24.74 -21.96 -20.86
CA SER A 103 -25.78 -22.87 -21.31
C SER A 103 -25.90 -24.08 -20.38
N THR A 104 -27.15 -24.34 -19.96
CA THR A 104 -27.51 -25.53 -19.18
C THR A 104 -27.92 -26.71 -20.07
N VAL A 105 -27.89 -26.53 -21.39
CA VAL A 105 -28.29 -27.56 -22.35
C VAL A 105 -27.18 -28.63 -22.45
N PRO A 106 -27.49 -29.92 -22.21
CA PRO A 106 -26.51 -30.99 -22.36
C PRO A 106 -25.91 -31.01 -23.77
N ARG A 107 -24.61 -31.32 -23.86
CA ARG A 107 -23.84 -31.38 -25.11
C ARG A 107 -23.64 -30.03 -25.81
N THR A 108 -23.87 -28.90 -25.14
CA THR A 108 -23.41 -27.60 -25.64
C THR A 108 -21.91 -27.67 -25.90
N ARG A 109 -21.49 -27.27 -27.10
CA ARG A 109 -20.07 -27.19 -27.47
C ARG A 109 -19.52 -25.88 -26.91
N LEU A 110 -18.47 -25.98 -26.11
CA LEU A 110 -17.78 -24.82 -25.56
C LEU A 110 -16.39 -24.73 -26.17
N HIS A 111 -15.97 -23.51 -26.48
CA HIS A 111 -14.63 -23.19 -26.95
C HIS A 111 -13.75 -22.86 -25.76
N GLY A 112 -12.66 -23.59 -25.60
CA GLY A 112 -11.67 -23.36 -24.56
C GLY A 112 -10.35 -22.89 -25.14
N TYR A 113 -9.74 -21.93 -24.47
CA TYR A 113 -8.41 -21.42 -24.76
C TYR A 113 -7.57 -21.44 -23.48
N SER A 114 -6.35 -21.97 -23.56
CA SER A 114 -5.42 -22.03 -22.44
C SER A 114 -4.09 -21.39 -22.81
N THR A 115 -3.47 -20.70 -21.86
CA THR A 115 -2.10 -20.21 -21.95
C THR A 115 -1.33 -20.65 -20.72
N ALA A 116 -0.07 -21.01 -20.88
CA ALA A 116 0.80 -21.34 -19.76
C ALA A 116 2.14 -20.60 -19.85
N GLN A 117 2.72 -20.29 -18.70
CA GLN A 117 4.03 -19.68 -18.59
C GLN A 117 4.79 -20.40 -17.48
N ARG A 118 5.99 -20.87 -17.80
CA ARG A 118 6.87 -21.50 -16.82
C ARG A 118 7.42 -20.45 -15.87
N THR A 119 7.21 -20.62 -14.57
CA THR A 119 7.68 -19.68 -13.53
C THR A 119 8.88 -20.22 -12.75
N SER A 120 9.03 -21.53 -12.63
CA SER A 120 10.20 -22.19 -12.02
C SER A 120 10.62 -23.42 -12.84
N TYR A 121 11.48 -24.28 -12.28
CA TYR A 121 11.84 -25.55 -12.93
C TYR A 121 10.64 -26.49 -13.11
N ASP A 122 9.76 -26.56 -12.11
CA ASP A 122 8.63 -27.50 -12.00
C ASP A 122 7.25 -26.81 -11.98
N THR A 123 7.20 -25.48 -11.88
CA THR A 123 5.96 -24.72 -11.66
C THR A 123 5.58 -23.88 -12.87
N TRP A 124 4.28 -23.89 -13.16
CA TRP A 124 3.66 -23.15 -14.26
C TRP A 124 2.53 -22.28 -13.73
N LYS A 125 2.44 -21.06 -14.26
CA LYS A 125 1.25 -20.22 -14.16
C LYS A 125 0.43 -20.38 -15.44
N SER A 126 -0.86 -20.58 -15.32
CA SER A 126 -1.73 -20.86 -16.45
C SER A 126 -3.10 -20.22 -16.30
N SER A 127 -3.72 -19.94 -17.44
CA SER A 127 -5.06 -19.36 -17.54
C SER A 127 -5.86 -20.18 -18.53
N ILE A 128 -7.08 -20.55 -18.16
CA ILE A 128 -8.05 -21.22 -19.03
C ILE A 128 -9.27 -20.31 -19.14
N THR A 129 -9.65 -19.98 -20.36
CA THR A 129 -10.88 -19.23 -20.68
C THR A 129 -11.79 -20.11 -21.52
N ILE A 130 -13.06 -20.20 -21.15
CA ILE A 130 -14.08 -20.94 -21.89
C ILE A 130 -15.18 -19.98 -22.32
N SER A 131 -15.65 -20.12 -23.56
CA SER A 131 -16.73 -19.32 -24.15
C SER A 131 -17.62 -20.18 -25.04
N GLU A 132 -18.85 -19.74 -25.32
CA GLU A 132 -19.75 -20.40 -26.28
C GLU A 132 -19.44 -20.02 -27.73
N ASP A 133 -18.96 -18.80 -27.96
CA ASP A 133 -18.78 -18.22 -29.31
C ASP A 133 -17.46 -17.42 -29.44
N LEU A 134 -16.58 -17.49 -28.44
CA LEU A 134 -15.33 -16.72 -28.31
C LEU A 134 -15.52 -15.21 -28.11
N SER A 135 -16.75 -14.73 -27.89
CA SER A 135 -17.04 -13.30 -27.70
C SER A 135 -17.09 -12.90 -26.21
N GLU A 136 -17.71 -13.73 -25.37
CA GLU A 136 -17.84 -13.49 -23.92
C GLU A 136 -17.29 -14.68 -23.11
N PRO A 137 -16.47 -14.46 -22.08
CA PRO A 137 -15.96 -15.53 -21.23
C PRO A 137 -17.06 -16.07 -20.32
N MET A 138 -17.35 -17.37 -20.42
CA MET A 138 -18.28 -18.10 -19.56
C MET A 138 -17.58 -18.71 -18.34
N ILE A 139 -16.35 -19.19 -18.48
CA ILE A 139 -15.55 -19.71 -17.36
C ILE A 139 -14.14 -19.16 -17.49
N ILE A 140 -13.56 -18.73 -16.37
CA ILE A 140 -12.15 -18.33 -16.28
C ILE A 140 -11.53 -19.09 -15.11
N MET A 141 -10.41 -19.76 -15.36
CA MET A 141 -9.62 -20.42 -14.33
C MET A 141 -8.19 -19.90 -14.41
N GLU A 142 -7.69 -19.35 -13.31
CA GLU A 142 -6.29 -18.92 -13.19
C GLU A 142 -5.63 -19.86 -12.17
N ALA A 143 -4.71 -20.69 -12.67
CA ALA A 143 -3.99 -21.67 -11.88
C ALA A 143 -2.51 -21.30 -11.78
N GLY A 144 -1.96 -21.44 -10.59
CA GLY A 144 -0.63 -20.95 -10.26
C GLY A 144 -0.56 -20.61 -8.79
N GLN A 145 0.64 -20.30 -8.32
CA GLN A 145 0.87 -19.83 -6.98
C GLN A 145 1.52 -18.46 -7.10
N ASP A 146 0.83 -17.40 -6.67
CA ASP A 146 1.57 -16.25 -6.15
C ASP A 146 2.25 -16.73 -4.86
N ALA A 147 3.58 -16.74 -4.88
CA ALA A 147 4.49 -17.30 -3.88
C ALA A 147 3.86 -17.49 -2.48
N ARG A 148 3.32 -18.67 -2.18
CA ARG A 148 3.22 -19.07 -0.77
C ARG A 148 4.64 -19.45 -0.38
N ALA A 149 5.18 -18.76 0.61
CA ALA A 149 6.47 -19.10 1.18
C ALA A 149 6.40 -20.52 1.79
N SER A 150 6.75 -21.54 1.00
CA SER A 150 6.91 -22.92 1.48
C SER A 150 8.23 -23.10 2.23
N CYS A 151 9.08 -22.06 2.23
CA CYS A 151 10.32 -21.99 2.97
C CYS A 151 10.14 -21.00 4.13
N PHE A 152 10.26 -21.48 5.36
CA PHE A 152 10.41 -20.61 6.51
C PHE A 152 11.89 -20.22 6.66
N THR A 153 12.16 -18.94 6.85
CA THR A 153 13.48 -18.48 7.27
C THR A 153 13.45 -18.30 8.78
N GLN A 154 14.35 -18.99 9.49
CA GLN A 154 14.52 -18.74 10.91
C GLN A 154 15.34 -17.46 11.09
N THR A 155 14.73 -16.43 11.65
CA THR A 155 15.39 -15.16 11.95
C THR A 155 15.49 -15.00 13.46
N TRP A 156 16.72 -14.88 13.96
CA TRP A 156 16.98 -14.65 15.37
C TRP A 156 17.11 -13.16 15.66
N HIS A 157 16.42 -12.70 16.70
CA HIS A 157 16.51 -11.33 17.21
C HIS A 157 16.83 -11.34 18.69
N LYS A 158 17.34 -10.22 19.20
CA LYS A 158 17.48 -10.02 20.64
C LYS A 158 16.10 -9.93 21.27
N ASP A 159 15.90 -10.61 22.39
CA ASP A 159 14.66 -10.54 23.16
C ASP A 159 14.59 -9.19 23.87
N VAL A 160 13.59 -8.36 23.53
CA VAL A 160 13.40 -7.03 24.10
C VAL A 160 13.14 -7.04 25.61
N ASP A 161 12.61 -8.13 26.16
CA ASP A 161 12.33 -8.25 27.60
C ASP A 161 13.60 -8.50 28.43
N LEU A 162 14.69 -8.89 27.77
CA LEU A 162 15.99 -9.16 28.39
C LEU A 162 16.99 -8.01 28.22
N LEU A 163 16.58 -6.91 27.60
CA LEU A 163 17.43 -5.76 27.32
C LEU A 163 17.11 -4.60 28.27
N GLU A 164 18.16 -3.93 28.72
CA GLU A 164 18.03 -2.66 29.42
C GLU A 164 17.52 -1.56 28.47
N PRO A 165 16.81 -0.51 28.97
CA PRO A 165 16.24 0.53 28.13
C PRO A 165 17.21 1.20 27.15
N LEU A 166 18.46 1.43 27.57
CA LEU A 166 19.49 2.01 26.71
C LEU A 166 19.90 1.06 25.57
N GLN A 167 19.90 -0.24 25.83
CA GLN A 167 20.21 -1.25 24.82
C GLN A 167 19.07 -1.39 23.80
N ILE A 168 17.81 -1.24 24.23
CA ILE A 168 16.64 -1.18 23.34
C ILE A 168 16.75 0.05 22.43
N LYS A 169 17.06 1.21 23.01
CA LYS A 169 17.31 2.44 22.25
C LYS A 169 18.38 2.19 21.18
N ASP A 170 19.56 1.73 21.56
CA ASP A 170 20.65 1.48 20.62
C ASP A 170 20.29 0.47 19.53
N LEU A 171 19.52 -0.58 19.88
CA LEU A 171 19.05 -1.57 18.93
C LEU A 171 18.11 -0.97 17.89
N VAL A 172 17.13 -0.18 18.32
CA VAL A 172 16.17 0.50 17.44
C VAL A 172 16.91 1.48 16.52
N TYR A 173 17.76 2.34 17.09
CA TYR A 173 18.51 3.34 16.33
C TYR A 173 19.47 2.74 15.28
N LYS A 174 19.97 1.53 15.49
CA LYS A 174 20.80 0.81 14.50
C LYS A 174 20.00 0.20 13.34
N ARG A 175 18.71 -0.04 13.53
CA ARG A 175 17.85 -0.77 12.58
C ARG A 175 16.96 0.15 11.74
N ILE A 176 16.78 1.39 12.16
CA ILE A 176 16.11 2.42 11.37
C ILE A 176 17.06 2.99 10.31
N LEU A 177 16.50 3.38 9.16
CA LEU A 177 17.20 4.29 8.26
C LEU A 177 17.35 5.64 9.00
N LYS A 178 18.58 6.11 9.13
CA LYS A 178 18.83 7.45 9.65
C LYS A 178 18.19 8.46 8.71
N SER A 179 17.64 9.54 9.28
CA SER A 179 17.21 10.66 8.45
C SER A 179 18.40 11.14 7.62
N GLN A 180 18.15 11.46 6.36
CA GLN A 180 19.13 12.12 5.49
C GLN A 180 19.10 13.65 5.67
N ASP A 181 18.25 14.13 6.57
CA ASP A 181 18.11 15.55 6.86
C ASP A 181 19.38 16.11 7.47
N ASP A 182 19.81 17.25 6.94
CA ASP A 182 20.93 18.00 7.48
C ASP A 182 20.47 18.75 8.74
N GLU A 183 20.86 18.26 9.92
CA GLU A 183 20.51 18.91 11.20
C GLU A 183 21.02 20.36 11.29
N SER A 184 22.01 20.75 10.49
CA SER A 184 22.51 22.14 10.48
C SER A 184 21.50 23.17 9.96
N VAL A 185 20.41 22.73 9.31
CA VAL A 185 19.34 23.63 8.86
C VAL A 185 18.32 23.96 9.95
N LEU A 186 18.42 23.35 11.13
CA LEU A 186 17.48 23.60 12.23
C LEU A 186 17.61 25.02 12.78
N ASP A 187 18.82 25.55 12.96
CA ASP A 187 19.04 26.94 13.38
C ASP A 187 18.43 27.93 12.36
N ARG A 188 18.48 27.59 11.07
CA ARG A 188 17.87 28.38 9.99
C ARG A 188 16.34 28.34 10.06
N LEU A 189 15.78 27.18 10.40
CA LEU A 189 14.33 27.03 10.61
C LEU A 189 13.88 27.83 11.83
N GLU A 190 14.64 27.80 12.92
CA GLU A 190 14.38 28.61 14.11
C GLU A 190 14.36 30.10 13.76
N PHE A 191 15.32 30.58 12.96
CA PHE A 191 15.32 31.96 12.46
C PHE A 191 14.03 32.29 11.68
N VAL A 192 13.59 31.44 10.76
CA VAL A 192 12.34 31.63 10.00
C VAL A 192 11.13 31.73 10.94
N CYS A 193 11.04 30.86 11.94
CA CYS A 193 10.00 30.91 12.97
C CYS A 193 10.04 32.20 13.79
N LEU A 194 11.25 32.63 14.20
CA LEU A 194 11.46 33.86 14.97
C LEU A 194 10.96 35.09 14.21
N VAL A 195 11.20 35.17 12.90
CA VAL A 195 10.69 36.30 12.09
C VAL A 195 9.16 36.42 12.21
N TYR A 196 8.42 35.32 12.07
CA TYR A 196 6.96 35.35 12.23
C TYR A 196 6.53 35.68 13.66
N ILE A 197 7.22 35.14 14.65
CA ILE A 197 6.97 35.42 16.06
C ILE A 197 7.14 36.91 16.36
N TYR A 198 8.26 37.52 15.97
CA TYR A 198 8.53 38.94 16.20
C TYR A 198 7.52 39.82 15.48
N ARG A 199 7.13 39.47 14.24
CA ARG A 199 6.07 40.17 13.51
C ARG A 199 4.72 40.09 14.23
N CYS A 200 4.36 38.92 14.76
CA CYS A 200 3.14 38.76 15.55
C CYS A 200 3.18 39.57 16.85
N LEU A 201 4.31 39.59 17.55
CA LEU A 201 4.49 40.40 18.76
C LEU A 201 4.43 41.90 18.44
N ALA A 202 5.07 42.35 17.37
CA ALA A 202 4.99 43.75 16.93
C ALA A 202 3.56 44.14 16.54
N TRP A 203 2.82 43.24 15.88
CA TRP A 203 1.40 43.46 15.57
C TRP A 203 0.55 43.59 16.84
N PHE A 204 0.81 42.80 17.89
CA PHE A 204 0.12 42.97 19.18
C PHE A 204 0.35 44.32 19.85
N GLU A 205 1.47 45.00 19.57
CA GLU A 205 1.74 46.35 20.07
C GLU A 205 1.13 47.45 19.15
N SER A 206 0.61 47.08 17.98
CA SER A 206 -0.05 48.02 17.07
C SER A 206 -1.49 48.36 17.52
N GLU A 207 -2.04 49.46 16.98
CA GLU A 207 -3.41 49.87 17.24
C GLU A 207 -4.44 48.80 16.82
N GLU A 208 -4.14 48.06 15.76
CA GLU A 208 -4.99 46.99 15.24
C GLU A 208 -4.93 45.74 16.12
N GLY A 209 -3.73 45.30 16.53
CA GLY A 209 -3.55 44.02 17.21
C GLY A 209 -3.72 44.06 18.73
N LYS A 210 -3.55 45.22 19.39
CA LYS A 210 -3.59 45.30 20.87
C LYS A 210 -4.86 44.77 21.51
N ALA A 211 -6.01 44.92 20.83
CA ALA A 211 -7.30 44.44 21.31
C ALA A 211 -7.46 42.91 21.21
N HIS A 212 -6.61 42.26 20.40
CA HIS A 212 -6.68 40.82 20.11
C HIS A 212 -5.66 39.99 20.89
N VAL A 213 -4.88 40.62 21.78
CA VAL A 213 -3.99 39.90 22.70
C VAL A 213 -4.85 39.03 23.64
N PRO A 214 -4.69 37.70 23.67
CA PRO A 214 -5.46 36.83 24.54
C PRO A 214 -5.22 37.15 26.02
N GLN A 215 -6.32 37.31 26.78
CA GLN A 215 -6.27 37.66 28.21
C GLN A 215 -6.46 36.46 29.15
N ASP A 216 -6.87 35.31 28.61
CA ASP A 216 -7.11 34.08 29.34
C ASP A 216 -6.90 32.82 28.46
N GLY A 217 -7.06 31.64 29.08
CA GLY A 217 -7.00 30.35 28.40
C GLY A 217 -5.64 29.99 27.80
N PHE A 218 -5.66 29.02 26.89
CA PHE A 218 -4.45 28.49 26.24
C PHE A 218 -3.73 29.54 25.38
N GLY A 219 -4.49 30.41 24.69
CA GLY A 219 -3.91 31.46 23.85
C GLY A 219 -3.02 32.44 24.64
N LYS A 220 -3.44 32.82 25.86
CA LYS A 220 -2.61 33.65 26.75
C LYS A 220 -1.30 32.95 27.09
N LEU A 221 -1.37 31.67 27.48
CA LEU A 221 -0.19 30.88 27.83
C LEU A 221 0.79 30.77 26.66
N CYS A 222 0.29 30.60 25.43
CA CYS A 222 1.12 30.61 24.23
C CYS A 222 1.82 31.97 24.04
N VAL A 223 1.10 33.09 24.14
CA VAL A 223 1.69 34.42 23.98
C VAL A 223 2.70 34.74 25.08
N GLU A 224 2.42 34.37 26.33
CA GLU A 224 3.36 34.52 27.44
C GLU A 224 4.61 33.67 27.24
N TRP A 225 4.45 32.42 26.79
CA TRP A 225 5.57 31.55 26.45
C TRP A 225 6.41 32.16 25.32
N VAL A 226 5.80 32.60 24.22
CA VAL A 226 6.49 33.22 23.10
C VAL A 226 7.26 34.48 23.55
N ARG A 227 6.64 35.36 24.35
CA ARG A 227 7.29 36.56 24.90
C ARG A 227 8.51 36.24 25.77
N ASN A 228 8.52 35.09 26.43
CA ASN A 228 9.68 34.65 27.21
C ASN A 228 10.73 33.96 26.34
N ALA A 229 10.31 33.09 25.42
CA ALA A 229 11.20 32.35 24.53
C ALA A 229 12.06 33.30 23.69
N VAL A 230 11.49 34.37 23.12
CA VAL A 230 12.25 35.35 22.30
C VAL A 230 13.36 36.08 23.07
N LYS A 231 13.37 36.04 24.42
CA LYS A 231 14.44 36.63 25.22
C LYS A 231 15.71 35.77 25.23
N GLU A 232 15.59 34.50 24.88
CA GLU A 232 16.72 33.56 24.79
C GLU A 232 17.43 33.64 23.44
N PHE A 233 16.85 34.34 22.46
CA PHE A 233 17.39 34.49 21.11
C PHE A 233 17.94 35.90 20.87
N PRO A 234 18.93 36.04 19.97
CA PRO A 234 19.38 37.36 19.54
C PRO A 234 18.24 38.12 18.85
N PRO A 235 18.22 39.46 18.95
CA PRO A 235 17.26 40.26 18.20
C PRO A 235 17.44 40.05 16.69
N LEU A 236 16.35 40.20 15.93
CA LEU A 236 16.41 40.18 14.48
C LEU A 236 17.35 41.26 13.91
N PRO A 237 17.88 41.07 12.69
CA PRO A 237 18.61 42.10 11.96
C PRO A 237 17.89 43.46 11.97
N SER A 238 18.67 44.54 12.00
CA SER A 238 18.16 45.90 12.24
C SER A 238 17.31 46.47 11.10
N THR A 239 17.31 45.86 9.92
CA THR A 239 16.56 46.35 8.76
C THR A 239 15.73 45.24 8.12
N GLU A 240 14.52 45.59 7.65
CA GLU A 240 13.61 44.64 7.00
C GLU A 240 14.25 43.94 5.79
N SER A 241 15.08 44.66 5.02
CA SER A 241 15.78 44.08 3.88
C SER A 241 16.77 42.98 4.29
N GLN A 242 17.43 43.12 5.44
CA GLN A 242 18.34 42.08 5.96
C GLN A 242 17.55 40.89 6.48
N VAL A 243 16.46 41.12 7.22
CA VAL A 243 15.56 40.07 7.70
C VAL A 243 15.04 39.24 6.52
N MET A 244 14.53 39.90 5.48
CA MET A 244 14.00 39.21 4.30
C MET A 244 15.08 38.42 3.54
N SER A 245 16.26 39.01 3.34
CA SER A 245 17.37 38.33 2.66
C SER A 245 17.84 37.09 3.43
N GLU A 246 17.95 37.17 4.75
CA GLU A 246 18.36 36.04 5.59
C GLU A 246 17.27 34.97 5.67
N MET A 247 16.00 35.37 5.73
CA MET A 247 14.85 34.46 5.73
C MET A 247 14.77 33.70 4.40
N GLU A 248 14.95 34.38 3.27
CA GLU A 248 15.00 33.76 1.93
C GLU A 248 16.17 32.77 1.80
N SER A 249 17.38 33.18 2.23
CA SER A 249 18.55 32.30 2.22
C SER A 249 18.35 31.06 3.11
N SER A 250 17.74 31.25 4.28
CA SER A 250 17.42 30.18 5.22
C SER A 250 16.42 29.19 4.62
N ARG A 251 15.31 29.69 4.05
CA ARG A 251 14.33 28.86 3.32
C ARG A 251 15.01 28.07 2.20
N ALA A 252 15.80 28.73 1.36
CA ALA A 252 16.45 28.10 0.22
C ALA A 252 17.36 26.92 0.63
N SER A 253 17.95 26.97 1.83
CA SER A 253 18.76 25.88 2.38
C SER A 253 17.88 24.76 2.95
N ILE A 254 16.79 25.10 3.64
CA ILE A 254 15.90 24.11 4.28
C ILE A 254 15.14 23.29 3.24
N VAL A 255 14.64 23.91 2.17
CA VAL A 255 13.81 23.24 1.15
C VAL A 255 14.58 22.28 0.23
N LEU A 256 15.90 22.16 0.41
CA LEU A 256 16.72 21.18 -0.31
C LEU A 256 16.33 19.73 0.02
N SER A 257 15.72 19.49 1.18
CA SER A 257 15.11 18.20 1.53
C SER A 257 13.59 18.26 1.45
N LYS A 258 12.95 17.13 1.14
CA LYS A 258 11.47 17.02 1.12
C LYS A 258 10.85 17.31 2.49
N SER A 259 11.54 16.90 3.56
CA SER A 259 11.14 17.13 4.95
C SER A 259 11.23 18.60 5.33
N GLY A 260 12.28 19.30 4.87
CA GLY A 260 12.44 20.72 5.07
C GLY A 260 11.41 21.53 4.29
N ASP A 261 11.16 21.17 3.03
CA ASP A 261 10.14 21.81 2.19
C ASP A 261 8.75 21.79 2.84
N VAL A 262 8.25 20.62 3.25
CA VAL A 262 6.95 20.52 3.92
C VAL A 262 6.92 21.24 5.27
N THR A 263 8.05 21.29 5.98
CA THR A 263 8.17 21.99 7.26
C THR A 263 8.07 23.51 7.06
N VAL A 264 8.81 24.06 6.10
CA VAL A 264 8.78 25.49 5.75
C VAL A 264 7.40 25.91 5.28
N GLN A 265 6.74 25.11 4.42
CA GLN A 265 5.38 25.40 3.98
C GLN A 265 4.38 25.52 5.15
N MET A 266 4.52 24.68 6.18
CA MET A 266 3.66 24.74 7.38
C MET A 266 3.95 25.98 8.23
N VAL A 267 5.23 26.29 8.42
CA VAL A 267 5.67 27.48 9.16
C VAL A 267 5.21 28.75 8.47
N ASP A 268 5.44 28.87 7.16
CA ASP A 268 5.04 30.04 6.37
C ASP A 268 3.52 30.23 6.41
N ARG A 269 2.75 29.18 6.12
CA ARG A 269 1.29 29.23 6.16
C ARG A 269 0.75 29.65 7.52
N THR A 270 1.27 29.07 8.60
CA THR A 270 0.81 29.39 9.95
C THR A 270 1.23 30.80 10.32
N GLY A 271 2.48 31.17 10.06
CA GLY A 271 3.09 32.46 10.36
C GLY A 271 2.39 33.63 9.68
N GLU A 272 2.10 33.50 8.38
CA GLU A 272 1.39 34.51 7.58
C GLU A 272 -0.05 34.74 8.04
N ASN A 273 -0.67 33.75 8.71
CA ASN A 273 -2.05 33.83 9.17
C ASN A 273 -2.19 34.09 10.67
N LEU A 274 -1.10 34.35 11.41
CA LEU A 274 -1.16 34.55 12.87
C LEU A 274 -2.11 35.68 13.28
N SER A 275 -2.08 36.83 12.60
CA SER A 275 -2.99 37.95 12.90
C SER A 275 -4.46 37.52 12.73
N ARG A 276 -4.79 36.90 11.60
CA ARG A 276 -6.15 36.39 11.28
C ARG A 276 -6.63 35.32 12.26
N ILE A 277 -5.70 34.51 12.78
CA ILE A 277 -5.98 33.52 13.82
C ILE A 277 -6.35 34.24 15.13
N PHE A 278 -5.57 35.24 15.55
CA PHE A 278 -5.83 35.97 16.80
C PHE A 278 -7.03 36.92 16.70
N THR A 279 -7.37 37.43 15.51
CA THR A 279 -8.64 38.13 15.25
C THR A 279 -9.84 37.18 15.16
N ARG A 280 -9.61 35.86 15.17
CA ARG A 280 -10.62 34.80 15.00
C ARG A 280 -11.34 34.83 13.65
N GLU A 281 -10.71 35.40 12.63
CA GLU A 281 -11.21 35.34 11.25
C GLU A 281 -11.06 33.95 10.64
N VAL A 282 -10.02 33.21 11.06
CA VAL A 282 -9.75 31.84 10.62
C VAL A 282 -9.39 30.93 11.78
N GLU A 283 -9.86 29.69 11.72
CA GLU A 283 -9.48 28.66 12.69
C GLU A 283 -8.08 28.10 12.36
N PRO A 284 -7.15 27.95 13.34
CA PRO A 284 -5.80 27.46 13.09
C PRO A 284 -5.76 26.13 12.32
N LEU A 285 -6.61 25.19 12.73
CA LEU A 285 -6.64 23.87 12.11
C LEU A 285 -7.12 23.94 10.66
N GLN A 286 -8.00 24.88 10.31
CA GLN A 286 -8.42 25.10 8.93
C GLN A 286 -7.23 25.56 8.09
N VAL A 287 -6.47 26.55 8.58
CA VAL A 287 -5.27 27.06 7.92
C VAL A 287 -4.26 25.94 7.68
N MET A 288 -4.04 25.06 8.65
CA MET A 288 -3.05 23.98 8.53
C MET A 288 -3.51 22.83 7.61
N THR A 289 -4.81 22.54 7.56
CA THR A 289 -5.35 21.39 6.80
C THR A 289 -5.60 21.68 5.32
N GLU A 290 -5.55 22.94 4.91
CA GLU A 290 -5.69 23.33 3.51
C GLU A 290 -4.61 22.69 2.62
N GLY A 291 -5.03 22.21 1.44
CA GLY A 291 -4.15 21.60 0.46
C GLY A 291 -3.46 20.32 0.93
N ASP A 292 -4.06 19.59 1.89
CA ASP A 292 -3.53 18.35 2.47
C ASP A 292 -2.20 18.47 3.24
N LEU A 293 -1.65 19.68 3.40
CA LEU A 293 -0.35 19.93 4.01
C LEU A 293 -0.23 19.36 5.42
N PHE A 294 -1.29 19.42 6.23
CA PHE A 294 -1.29 18.81 7.56
C PHE A 294 -0.96 17.30 7.52
N TYR A 295 -1.44 16.58 6.50
CA TYR A 295 -1.13 15.15 6.37
C TYR A 295 0.32 14.92 5.93
N ASP A 296 0.83 15.75 5.03
CA ASP A 296 2.21 15.65 4.54
C ASP A 296 3.21 16.01 5.63
N PHE A 297 2.90 17.05 6.42
CA PHE A 297 3.70 17.45 7.58
C PHE A 297 3.85 16.31 8.58
N TYR A 298 2.75 15.66 9.00
CA TYR A 298 2.81 14.55 9.95
C TYR A 298 3.47 13.27 9.39
N ARG A 299 3.65 13.16 8.08
CA ARG A 299 4.28 12.01 7.43
C ARG A 299 5.76 12.21 7.13
N GLY A 300 6.18 13.44 6.91
CA GLY A 300 7.48 13.71 6.32
C GLY A 300 8.22 14.93 6.85
N ALA A 301 7.66 15.74 7.75
CA ALA A 301 8.36 16.89 8.31
C ALA A 301 9.54 16.46 9.20
N PHE A 302 10.38 17.43 9.59
CA PHE A 302 11.42 17.18 10.58
C PHE A 302 10.86 16.56 11.86
N GLY A 303 11.62 15.65 12.47
CA GLY A 303 11.23 14.94 13.70
C GLY A 303 10.29 13.75 13.52
N THR A 304 9.75 13.52 12.31
CA THR A 304 8.90 12.34 11.99
C THR A 304 9.64 11.00 12.05
N SER A 305 10.98 11.02 12.11
CA SER A 305 11.82 9.83 12.34
C SER A 305 11.47 9.07 13.63
N SER A 306 10.85 9.73 14.60
CA SER A 306 10.35 9.05 15.81
C SER A 306 9.31 7.96 15.49
N ASN A 307 8.55 8.11 14.40
CA ASN A 307 7.54 7.14 13.99
C ASN A 307 8.17 5.80 13.55
N THR A 308 9.34 5.84 12.90
CA THR A 308 10.06 4.61 12.51
C THR A 308 10.69 3.94 13.72
N ASN A 309 11.09 4.69 14.75
CA ASN A 309 11.56 4.14 16.02
C ASN A 309 10.46 3.33 16.72
N VAL A 310 9.27 3.91 16.81
CA VAL A 310 8.08 3.23 17.38
C VAL A 310 7.76 1.99 16.55
N ALA A 311 7.76 2.09 15.23
CA ALA A 311 7.52 0.96 14.34
C ALA A 311 8.52 -0.18 14.55
N GLU A 312 9.81 0.11 14.64
CA GLU A 312 10.84 -0.91 14.85
C GLU A 312 10.68 -1.60 16.21
N TYR A 313 10.43 -0.84 17.27
CA TYR A 313 10.17 -1.41 18.58
C TYR A 313 8.95 -2.35 18.58
N VAL A 314 7.83 -1.90 18.02
CA VAL A 314 6.63 -2.74 17.85
C VAL A 314 6.92 -3.97 17.00
N GLY A 315 7.76 -3.82 15.97
CA GLY A 315 8.25 -4.91 15.14
C GLY A 315 9.01 -5.96 15.93
N LEU A 316 9.93 -5.56 16.82
CA LEU A 316 10.68 -6.47 17.68
C LEU A 316 9.76 -7.24 18.64
N VAL A 317 8.75 -6.57 19.20
CA VAL A 317 7.72 -7.22 20.05
C VAL A 317 6.94 -8.26 19.23
N ALA A 318 6.54 -7.92 18.01
CA ALA A 318 5.80 -8.81 17.12
C ALA A 318 6.65 -9.97 16.57
N ASP A 319 7.96 -9.78 16.44
CA ASP A 319 8.90 -10.85 16.05
C ASP A 319 8.99 -11.92 17.15
N LYS A 320 8.90 -11.53 18.42
CA LYS A 320 8.84 -12.46 19.56
C LYS A 320 7.48 -13.15 19.69
N SER A 321 6.39 -12.41 19.50
CA SER A 321 5.02 -12.89 19.68
C SER A 321 4.16 -12.61 18.45
N PRO A 322 4.17 -13.48 17.42
CA PRO A 322 3.28 -13.35 16.29
C PRO A 322 1.80 -13.40 16.73
N GLY A 323 0.95 -12.60 16.08
CA GLY A 323 -0.46 -12.47 16.43
C GLY A 323 -0.77 -11.40 17.48
N VAL A 324 0.11 -10.42 17.67
CA VAL A 324 -0.12 -9.27 18.57
C VAL A 324 -1.42 -8.52 18.23
N LYS A 325 -2.08 -8.01 19.26
CA LYS A 325 -3.26 -7.15 19.15
C LYS A 325 -2.88 -5.75 19.62
N ILE A 326 -2.94 -4.78 18.72
CA ILE A 326 -2.45 -3.42 18.94
C ILE A 326 -3.63 -2.47 19.05
N LEU A 327 -3.57 -1.53 19.99
CA LEU A 327 -4.47 -0.38 20.09
C LEU A 327 -3.63 0.89 19.99
N GLU A 328 -3.87 1.69 18.96
CA GLU A 328 -3.25 3.00 18.76
C GLU A 328 -4.25 4.09 19.16
N ILE A 329 -3.85 4.94 20.10
CA ILE A 329 -4.65 6.07 20.60
C ILE A 329 -4.08 7.36 20.00
N GLY A 330 -4.94 8.21 19.45
CA GLY A 330 -4.51 9.45 18.81
C GLY A 330 -3.85 9.21 17.45
N ALA A 331 -4.33 8.20 16.73
CA ALA A 331 -3.72 7.75 15.49
C ALA A 331 -3.87 8.77 14.35
N GLY A 332 -4.86 9.68 14.46
CA GLY A 332 -4.99 10.89 13.66
C GLY A 332 -4.88 10.66 12.16
N THR A 333 -3.87 11.29 11.55
CA THR A 333 -3.58 11.23 10.11
C THR A 333 -2.97 9.89 9.65
N GLY A 334 -2.63 9.01 10.59
CA GLY A 334 -2.04 7.70 10.33
C GLY A 334 -0.54 7.74 10.03
N GLY A 335 0.19 8.79 10.45
CA GLY A 335 1.64 8.91 10.27
C GLY A 335 2.39 7.75 10.92
N THR A 336 2.21 7.55 12.22
CA THR A 336 2.81 6.42 12.96
C THR A 336 2.26 5.08 12.49
N THR A 337 0.94 4.98 12.35
CA THR A 337 0.24 3.79 11.85
C THR A 337 0.83 3.26 10.55
N TYR A 338 1.17 4.15 9.62
CA TYR A 338 1.77 3.77 8.34
C TYR A 338 3.05 2.95 8.57
N HIS A 339 4.00 3.49 9.33
CA HIS A 339 5.29 2.83 9.59
C HIS A 339 5.13 1.53 10.38
N VAL A 340 4.24 1.53 11.38
CA VAL A 340 3.98 0.33 12.19
C VAL A 340 3.39 -0.79 11.32
N LEU A 341 2.39 -0.49 10.49
CA LEU A 341 1.79 -1.48 9.58
C LEU A 341 2.80 -2.00 8.55
N GLU A 342 3.69 -1.14 8.04
CA GLU A 342 4.78 -1.54 7.14
C GLU A 342 5.74 -2.51 7.84
N ARG A 343 6.16 -2.21 9.08
CA ARG A 343 7.10 -3.04 9.84
C ARG A 343 6.51 -4.39 10.29
N LEU A 344 5.19 -4.45 10.45
CA LEU A 344 4.45 -5.67 10.79
C LEU A 344 4.15 -6.55 9.58
N ARG A 345 4.39 -6.08 8.35
CA ARG A 345 4.11 -6.86 7.14
C ARG A 345 5.21 -7.89 6.88
N ASN A 346 4.80 -9.10 6.53
CA ASN A 346 5.65 -10.18 6.08
C ASN A 346 5.90 -10.10 4.56
N ALA A 347 6.91 -10.81 4.07
CA ALA A 347 7.26 -10.81 2.64
C ALA A 347 6.12 -11.34 1.74
N ASP A 348 5.27 -12.23 2.26
CA ASP A 348 4.09 -12.79 1.60
C ASP A 348 2.85 -11.88 1.67
N GLY A 349 2.99 -10.67 2.21
CA GLY A 349 1.91 -9.71 2.36
C GLY A 349 1.04 -9.91 3.61
N THR A 350 1.22 -10.98 4.38
CA THR A 350 0.52 -11.20 5.66
C THR A 350 1.03 -10.24 6.75
N SER A 351 0.33 -10.17 7.89
CA SER A 351 0.74 -9.33 9.02
C SER A 351 1.12 -10.17 10.23
N LYS A 352 2.15 -9.73 10.95
CA LYS A 352 2.50 -10.24 12.30
C LYS A 352 1.48 -9.86 13.36
N ALA A 353 0.60 -8.88 13.11
CA ALA A 353 -0.48 -8.52 14.01
C ALA A 353 -1.77 -9.27 13.66
N ALA A 354 -2.43 -9.82 14.68
CA ALA A 354 -3.77 -10.40 14.53
C ALA A 354 -4.86 -9.32 14.48
N LYS A 355 -4.64 -8.18 15.15
CA LYS A 355 -5.59 -7.06 15.18
C LYS A 355 -4.88 -5.73 15.37
N TYR A 356 -5.34 -4.70 14.66
CA TYR A 356 -4.89 -3.32 14.84
C TYR A 356 -6.11 -2.40 15.02
N CYS A 357 -6.31 -1.89 16.24
CA CYS A 357 -7.34 -0.93 16.56
C CYS A 357 -6.78 0.49 16.36
N PHE A 358 -7.17 1.11 15.24
CA PHE A 358 -6.83 2.49 14.89
C PHE A 358 -7.87 3.44 15.47
N THR A 359 -7.50 4.27 16.46
CA THR A 359 -8.45 5.12 17.20
C THR A 359 -7.98 6.56 17.34
N ASP A 360 -8.94 7.49 17.33
CA ASP A 360 -8.70 8.92 17.54
C ASP A 360 -9.95 9.56 18.15
N ILE A 361 -9.78 10.68 18.86
CA ILE A 361 -10.90 11.46 19.39
C ILE A 361 -11.66 12.20 18.27
N SER A 362 -10.98 12.54 17.18
CA SER A 362 -11.50 13.27 16.03
C SER A 362 -11.80 12.33 14.85
N PRO A 363 -13.09 12.14 14.49
CA PRO A 363 -13.46 11.31 13.34
C PRO A 363 -12.93 11.84 12.01
N ARG A 364 -12.64 13.15 11.93
CA ARG A 364 -12.27 13.86 10.70
C ARG A 364 -11.02 13.28 10.04
N PHE A 365 -10.01 12.92 10.84
CA PHE A 365 -8.75 12.39 10.33
C PHE A 365 -8.84 10.89 10.03
N LEU A 366 -9.61 10.15 10.84
CA LEU A 366 -9.76 8.71 10.72
C LEU A 366 -10.26 8.27 9.34
N ALA A 367 -11.32 8.90 8.82
CA ALA A 367 -11.93 8.47 7.56
C ALA A 367 -10.95 8.60 6.37
N LYS A 368 -10.18 9.70 6.32
CA LYS A 368 -9.21 9.94 5.25
C LYS A 368 -7.96 9.06 5.42
N ALA A 369 -7.43 8.97 6.64
CA ALA A 369 -6.30 8.11 6.96
C ALA A 369 -6.60 6.65 6.60
N CYS A 370 -7.75 6.13 7.05
CA CYS A 370 -8.21 4.78 6.71
C CYS A 370 -8.28 4.56 5.20
N ARG A 371 -8.91 5.48 4.44
CA ARG A 371 -8.95 5.34 2.97
C ARG A 371 -7.55 5.27 2.37
N SER A 372 -6.62 6.12 2.80
CA SER A 372 -5.26 6.16 2.23
C SER A 372 -4.42 4.94 2.60
N LEU A 373 -4.50 4.48 3.85
CA LEU A 373 -3.75 3.33 4.36
C LEU A 373 -4.31 2.02 3.83
N PHE A 374 -5.63 1.91 3.66
CA PHE A 374 -6.28 0.65 3.39
C PHE A 374 -6.74 0.47 1.93
N ARG A 375 -6.87 1.51 1.08
CA ARG A 375 -7.13 1.32 -0.38
C ARG A 375 -6.07 0.48 -1.08
N ARG A 376 -4.81 0.55 -0.62
CA ARG A 376 -3.69 -0.24 -1.16
C ARG A 376 -3.51 -1.62 -0.50
N ARG A 377 -4.35 -1.99 0.49
CA ARG A 377 -4.04 -3.09 1.43
C ARG A 377 -5.23 -4.03 1.74
N ILE A 378 -6.32 -4.01 0.98
CA ILE A 378 -7.54 -4.84 1.24
C ILE A 378 -7.35 -6.35 1.01
N HIS A 379 -6.21 -6.83 0.50
CA HIS A 379 -6.08 -8.25 0.14
C HIS A 379 -5.56 -9.20 1.23
N HIS A 380 -5.02 -8.74 2.37
CA HIS A 380 -4.31 -9.67 3.27
C HIS A 380 -4.52 -9.44 4.78
N GLY A 381 -5.73 -9.75 5.28
CA GLY A 381 -5.87 -10.36 6.62
C GLY A 381 -6.13 -9.50 7.85
N VAL A 382 -6.24 -8.17 7.76
CA VAL A 382 -6.66 -7.34 8.92
C VAL A 382 -8.17 -7.12 8.90
N GLN A 383 -8.93 -8.00 9.56
CA GLN A 383 -10.39 -7.87 9.70
C GLN A 383 -10.82 -7.39 11.09
N SER A 384 -11.83 -6.50 11.08
CA SER A 384 -12.58 -5.88 12.18
C SER A 384 -12.05 -4.54 12.71
N PHE A 385 -12.66 -3.46 12.20
CA PHE A 385 -12.63 -2.12 12.80
C PHE A 385 -14.02 -1.85 13.39
N GLN A 386 -14.09 -1.62 14.70
CA GLN A 386 -15.31 -1.17 15.35
C GLN A 386 -15.23 0.34 15.54
N TYR A 387 -16.00 1.05 14.71
CA TYR A 387 -16.34 2.44 14.93
C TYR A 387 -17.40 2.51 16.04
N ARG A 388 -17.13 3.26 17.09
CA ARG A 388 -18.17 3.72 18.03
C ARG A 388 -18.07 5.23 18.13
N GLU A 389 -19.01 5.92 17.48
CA GLU A 389 -19.39 7.27 17.88
C GLU A 389 -19.83 7.19 19.34
N ARG A 390 -19.21 8.01 20.20
CA ARG A 390 -19.87 8.36 21.46
C ARG A 390 -20.97 9.35 21.08
N ALA A 391 -22.22 8.89 21.21
CA ALA A 391 -23.41 9.72 21.17
C ALA A 391 -23.40 10.76 22.28
#